data_AF-M0CX26-F1
#
_entry.id   AF-M0CX26-F1
#
_cell.length_a   1.000
_cell.length_b   1.000
_cell.length_c   1.000
_cell.angle_alpha   90.00
_cell.angle_beta   90.00
_cell.angle_gamma   90.00
#
_symmetry.space_group_name_H-M   'P 1'
#
loop_
_entity.id
_entity.type
_entity.pdbx_description
1 polymer ?
#
loop_
_entity_poly.entity_id
_entity_poly.type
_entity_poly.pdbx_seq_one_letter_code
_entity_poly.pdbx_strand_id
1 'polypeptide(L)'
;MVQDIDAAAVPDVTPVSLPASSLDSTAPDYLRDLKAELAADGYHPAVLSVEASFEEDCPYATQTVADDLRAYVRAASFLGVGRLELTVAEAADEDAVRSALRALGERARREGVALSVSGAVSA
;
A
#
# COMPACT_ATOMS: atom_id res chain seq x y z
N MET A 1 11.24 -22.37 -1.58
CA MET A 1 12.53 -22.14 -2.27
C MET A 1 12.61 -20.66 -2.55
N VAL A 2 13.46 -19.93 -1.83
CA VAL A 2 13.86 -18.59 -2.24
C VAL A 2 15.02 -18.83 -3.22
N GLN A 3 14.88 -18.39 -4.47
CA GLN A 3 15.96 -18.51 -5.45
C GLN A 3 17.13 -17.63 -4.99
N ASP A 4 18.37 -18.03 -5.28
CA ASP A 4 19.55 -17.19 -5.05
C ASP A 4 19.35 -15.86 -5.78
N ILE A 5 19.29 -14.78 -5.01
CA ILE A 5 19.17 -13.42 -5.53
C ILE A 5 20.60 -12.92 -5.77
N ASP A 6 20.96 -12.69 -7.02
CA ASP A 6 22.21 -12.02 -7.37
C ASP A 6 22.08 -10.52 -7.04
N ALA A 7 22.44 -10.16 -5.82
CA ALA A 7 22.37 -8.80 -5.31
C ALA A 7 23.60 -7.99 -5.77
N ALA A 8 23.63 -7.61 -7.05
CA ALA A 8 24.51 -6.55 -7.52
C ALA A 8 23.84 -5.18 -7.26
N ALA A 9 24.59 -4.19 -6.78
CA ALA A 9 24.09 -2.82 -6.75
C ALA A 9 23.78 -2.37 -8.19
N VAL A 10 22.53 -2.02 -8.47
CA VAL A 10 22.16 -1.35 -9.72
C VAL A 10 22.67 0.09 -9.59
N PRO A 11 23.71 0.50 -10.33
CA PRO A 11 24.15 1.89 -10.25
C PRO A 11 22.98 2.81 -10.64
N ASP A 12 22.86 3.92 -9.91
CA ASP A 12 21.93 5.03 -10.19
C ASP A 12 20.43 4.80 -9.91
N VAL A 13 20.06 3.84 -9.07
CA VAL A 13 18.66 3.71 -8.57
C VAL A 13 18.58 3.80 -7.05
N THR A 14 17.87 4.81 -6.55
CA THR A 14 17.63 5.03 -5.13
C THR A 14 16.25 4.51 -4.74
N PRO A 15 16.15 3.51 -3.86
CA PRO A 15 14.86 3.06 -3.35
C PRO A 15 14.24 4.14 -2.44
N VAL A 16 12.96 4.44 -2.63
CA VAL A 16 12.22 5.45 -1.86
C VAL A 16 10.97 4.87 -1.22
N SER A 17 10.54 5.48 -0.12
CA SER A 17 9.21 5.29 0.45
C SER A 17 8.30 6.41 -0.03
N LEU A 18 7.12 6.06 -0.52
CA LEU A 18 6.09 7.01 -0.94
C LEU A 18 4.98 7.04 0.12
N PRO A 19 4.69 8.20 0.73
CA PRO A 19 3.48 8.34 1.53
C PRO A 19 2.27 8.44 0.60
N ALA A 20 1.18 7.74 0.91
CA ALA A 20 -0.07 7.84 0.14
C ALA A 20 -0.64 9.26 0.10
N SER A 21 -0.36 10.07 1.13
CA SER A 21 -0.74 11.49 1.19
C SER A 21 0.00 12.38 0.18
N SER A 22 1.10 11.91 -0.43
CA SER A 22 1.74 12.61 -1.55
C SER A 22 1.20 12.18 -2.92
N LEU A 23 0.27 11.22 -2.97
CA LEU A 23 -0.39 10.83 -4.22
C LEU A 23 -1.64 11.70 -4.42
N ASP A 24 -1.67 12.44 -5.52
CA ASP A 24 -2.84 13.23 -5.89
C ASP A 24 -3.99 12.34 -6.40
N SER A 25 -3.68 11.12 -6.84
CA SER A 25 -4.64 10.16 -7.37
C SER A 25 -4.12 8.73 -7.36
N THR A 26 -5.04 7.76 -7.38
CA THR A 26 -4.75 6.36 -7.70
C THR A 26 -5.18 5.99 -9.13
N ALA A 27 -5.49 6.97 -9.98
CA ALA A 27 -5.88 6.75 -11.36
C ALA A 27 -4.70 6.21 -12.21
N PRO A 28 -4.93 5.27 -13.14
CA PRO A 28 -3.85 4.65 -13.91
C PRO A 28 -2.99 5.64 -14.72
N ASP A 29 -3.57 6.71 -15.25
CA ASP A 29 -2.81 7.68 -16.04
C ASP A 29 -1.84 8.48 -15.17
N TYR A 30 -2.31 8.99 -14.02
CA TYR A 30 -1.45 9.64 -13.02
C TYR A 30 -0.33 8.72 -12.55
N LEU A 31 -0.63 7.47 -12.22
CA LEU A 31 0.37 6.52 -11.74
C LEU A 31 1.41 6.16 -12.82
N ARG A 32 1.02 6.19 -14.10
CA ARG A 32 1.93 5.96 -15.22
C ARG A 32 2.93 7.11 -15.34
N ASP A 33 2.44 8.34 -15.25
CA ASP A 33 3.27 9.53 -15.33
C ASP A 33 4.21 9.62 -14.12
N LEU A 34 3.70 9.41 -12.90
CA LEU A 34 4.50 9.34 -11.68
C LEU A 34 5.60 8.28 -11.75
N LYS A 35 5.27 7.08 -12.25
CA LYS A 35 6.25 5.99 -12.41
C LYS A 35 7.37 6.37 -13.39
N ALA A 36 7.02 7.07 -14.47
CA ALA A 36 7.99 7.52 -15.46
C ALA A 36 8.91 8.62 -14.89
N GLU A 37 8.35 9.56 -14.14
CA GLU A 37 9.09 10.63 -13.46
C GLU A 37 10.08 10.06 -12.43
N LEU A 38 9.62 9.19 -11.54
CA LEU A 38 10.48 8.51 -10.56
C LEU A 38 11.65 7.80 -11.25
N ALA A 39 11.39 7.06 -12.34
CA ALA A 39 12.45 6.37 -13.06
C ALA A 39 13.43 7.32 -13.75
N ALA A 40 12.95 8.43 -14.32
CA ALA A 40 13.79 9.45 -14.95
C ALA A 40 14.73 10.13 -13.95
N ASP A 41 14.27 10.29 -12.70
CA ASP A 41 15.03 10.89 -11.61
C ASP A 41 15.89 9.88 -10.83
N GLY A 42 15.92 8.61 -11.25
CA GLY A 42 16.72 7.56 -10.62
C GLY A 42 16.12 7.04 -9.30
N TYR A 43 14.80 7.14 -9.12
CA TYR A 43 14.08 6.62 -7.96
C TYR A 43 13.30 5.34 -8.27
N HIS A 44 13.31 4.41 -7.31
CA HIS A 44 12.46 3.22 -7.33
C HIS A 44 11.54 3.20 -6.10
N PRO A 45 10.21 3.23 -6.28
CA PRO A 45 9.29 3.19 -5.15
C PRO A 45 9.27 1.77 -4.54
N ALA A 46 9.93 1.61 -3.40
CA ALA A 46 10.07 0.32 -2.73
C ALA A 46 8.96 0.07 -1.71
N VAL A 47 8.42 1.14 -1.10
CA VAL A 47 7.39 1.10 -0.05
C VAL A 47 6.32 2.16 -0.34
N LEU A 48 5.05 1.79 -0.10
CA LEU A 48 3.92 2.72 -0.04
C LEU A 48 3.39 2.75 1.40
N SER A 49 3.52 3.88 2.08
CA SER A 49 3.03 4.07 3.45
C SER A 49 1.64 4.69 3.43
N VAL A 50 0.68 4.08 4.11
CA VAL A 50 -0.73 4.51 4.15
C VAL A 50 -1.16 4.68 5.60
N GLU A 51 -1.85 5.76 5.90
CA GLU A 51 -2.53 5.96 7.18
C GLU A 51 -4.05 5.90 6.96
N ALA A 52 -4.77 5.22 7.85
CA ALA A 52 -6.22 5.13 7.79
C ALA A 52 -6.83 5.16 9.19
N SER A 53 -8.06 5.66 9.28
CA SER A 53 -8.86 5.72 10.51
C SER A 53 -10.23 5.12 10.25
N PHE A 54 -10.69 4.25 11.15
CA PHE A 54 -12.02 3.65 11.12
C PHE A 54 -12.84 4.20 12.29
N GLU A 55 -13.26 5.46 12.17
CA GLU A 55 -13.85 6.25 13.27
C GLU A 55 -15.31 5.89 13.58
N GLU A 56 -15.99 5.26 12.61
CA GLU A 56 -17.40 4.88 12.72
C GLU A 56 -17.56 3.36 12.79
N ASP A 57 -18.46 2.90 13.67
CA ASP A 57 -18.79 1.48 13.87
C ASP A 57 -19.82 0.95 12.86
N CYS A 58 -20.23 1.77 11.90
CA CYS A 58 -21.20 1.36 10.90
C CYS A 58 -20.53 0.58 9.74
N PRO A 59 -21.15 -0.49 9.21
CA PRO A 59 -20.55 -1.30 8.15
C PRO A 59 -20.21 -0.52 6.88
N TYR A 60 -20.96 0.53 6.57
CA TYR A 60 -20.76 1.35 5.39
C TYR A 60 -19.47 2.18 5.46
N ALA A 61 -19.19 2.79 6.62
CA ALA A 61 -17.96 3.55 6.83
C ALA A 61 -16.73 2.64 6.77
N THR A 62 -16.79 1.48 7.43
CA THR A 62 -15.72 0.47 7.35
C THR A 62 -15.47 0.03 5.91
N GLN A 63 -16.54 -0.21 5.13
CA GLN A 63 -16.43 -0.62 3.74
C GLN A 63 -15.83 0.49 2.85
N THR A 64 -16.16 1.75 3.11
CA THR A 64 -15.60 2.91 2.39
C THR A 64 -14.08 2.99 2.57
N VAL A 65 -13.61 2.96 3.82
CA VAL A 65 -12.16 2.95 4.12
C VAL A 65 -11.50 1.72 3.50
N ALA A 66 -12.14 0.56 3.57
CA ALA A 66 -11.61 -0.65 2.95
C ALA A 66 -11.55 -0.57 1.41
N ASP A 67 -12.43 0.18 0.74
CA ASP A 67 -12.38 0.39 -0.71
C ASP A 67 -11.23 1.34 -1.10
N ASP A 68 -10.96 2.37 -0.31
CA ASP A 68 -9.81 3.25 -0.49
C ASP A 68 -8.49 2.48 -0.32
N LEU A 69 -8.39 1.65 0.72
CA LEU A 69 -7.22 0.78 0.92
C LEU A 69 -6.99 -0.20 -0.24
N ARG A 70 -8.06 -0.71 -0.86
CA ARG A 70 -7.95 -1.54 -2.08
C ARG A 70 -7.46 -0.74 -3.27
N ALA A 71 -7.76 0.56 -3.37
CA ALA A 71 -7.19 1.43 -4.39
C ALA A 71 -5.67 1.57 -4.20
N TYR A 72 -5.19 1.76 -2.97
CA TYR A 72 -3.74 1.83 -2.69
C TYR A 72 -3.01 0.52 -2.94
N VAL A 73 -3.61 -0.64 -2.65
CA VAL A 73 -3.01 -1.94 -3.02
C VAL A 73 -2.81 -2.06 -4.54
N ARG A 74 -3.80 -1.62 -5.33
CA ARG A 74 -3.68 -1.60 -6.79
C ARG A 74 -2.63 -0.60 -7.26
N ALA A 75 -2.57 0.58 -6.63
CA ALA A 75 -1.55 1.58 -6.93
C ALA A 75 -0.13 1.06 -6.63
N ALA A 76 0.08 0.40 -5.49
CA ALA A 76 1.34 -0.23 -5.13
C ALA A 76 1.77 -1.26 -6.20
N SER A 77 0.87 -2.18 -6.57
CA SER A 77 1.14 -3.17 -7.61
C SER A 77 1.50 -2.51 -8.96
N PHE A 78 0.76 -1.47 -9.35
CA PHE A 78 1.02 -0.73 -10.59
C PHE A 78 2.40 -0.04 -10.59
N LEU A 79 2.75 0.63 -9.49
CA LEU A 79 4.03 1.31 -9.32
C LEU A 79 5.21 0.32 -9.21
N GLY A 80 4.94 -0.96 -8.95
CA GLY A 80 5.97 -1.98 -8.73
C GLY A 80 6.51 -1.97 -7.30
N VAL A 81 5.73 -1.42 -6.36
CA VAL A 81 6.04 -1.37 -4.94
C VAL A 81 5.88 -2.76 -4.34
N GLY A 82 6.95 -3.30 -3.75
CA GLY A 82 6.93 -4.63 -3.14
C GLY A 82 6.22 -4.70 -1.78
N ARG A 83 6.04 -3.55 -1.10
CA ARG A 83 5.46 -3.47 0.24
C ARG A 83 4.52 -2.28 0.43
N LEU A 84 3.34 -2.55 0.98
CA LEU A 84 2.43 -1.55 1.53
C LEU A 84 2.47 -1.61 3.06
N GLU A 85 2.79 -0.50 3.69
CA GLU A 85 2.81 -0.35 5.15
C GLU A 85 1.60 0.49 5.58
N LEU A 86 0.63 -0.14 6.24
CA LEU A 86 -0.59 0.48 6.72
C LEU A 86 -0.51 0.74 8.23
N THR A 87 -0.77 1.99 8.62
CA THR A 87 -0.98 2.38 10.01
C THR A 87 -2.45 2.69 10.23
N VAL A 88 -3.09 1.94 11.13
CA VAL A 88 -4.47 2.18 11.56
C VAL A 88 -4.43 3.08 12.79
N ALA A 89 -4.85 4.34 12.64
CA ALA A 89 -4.85 5.30 13.73
C ALA A 89 -5.91 4.96 14.77
N GLU A 90 -7.14 4.66 14.33
CA GLU A 90 -8.28 4.35 15.18
C GLU A 90 -9.17 3.26 14.56
N ALA A 91 -9.89 2.54 15.42
CA ALA A 91 -10.87 1.53 15.03
C ALA A 91 -12.03 1.49 16.03
N ALA A 92 -13.21 1.94 15.60
CA ALA A 92 -14.42 1.92 16.40
C ALA A 92 -14.98 0.50 16.62
N ASP A 93 -14.90 -0.36 15.59
CA ASP A 93 -15.21 -1.79 15.67
C ASP A 93 -13.98 -2.61 15.24
N GLU A 94 -13.17 -3.04 16.20
CA GLU A 94 -11.93 -3.78 15.94
C GLU A 94 -12.16 -5.10 15.19
N ASP A 95 -13.28 -5.79 15.43
CA ASP A 95 -13.56 -7.10 14.82
C ASP A 95 -13.96 -6.93 13.35
N ALA A 96 -14.79 -5.93 13.04
CA ALA A 96 -15.12 -5.55 11.68
C ALA A 96 -13.87 -5.08 10.92
N VAL A 97 -13.03 -4.24 11.55
CA VAL A 97 -11.78 -3.75 10.97
C VAL A 97 -10.81 -4.90 10.71
N ARG A 98 -10.58 -5.80 11.67
CA ARG A 98 -9.69 -6.97 11.49
C ARG A 98 -10.17 -7.86 10.34
N SER A 99 -11.48 -8.03 10.20
CA SER A 99 -12.09 -8.78 9.09
C SER A 99 -11.82 -8.12 7.74
N ALA A 100 -11.99 -6.80 7.65
CA ALA A 100 -11.68 -6.02 6.44
C ALA A 100 -10.19 -6.07 6.09
N LEU A 101 -9.31 -5.95 7.08
CA LEU A 101 -7.85 -6.00 6.91
C LEU A 101 -7.36 -7.39 6.45
N ARG A 102 -7.97 -8.48 6.93
CA ARG A 102 -7.69 -9.82 6.42
C ARG A 102 -8.04 -9.97 4.94
N ALA A 103 -9.20 -9.44 4.53
CA ALA A 103 -9.59 -9.43 3.13
C ALA A 103 -8.64 -8.56 2.27
N LEU A 104 -8.19 -7.42 2.81
CA LEU A 104 -7.19 -6.58 2.17
C LEU A 104 -5.84 -7.31 2.00
N GLY A 105 -5.38 -8.03 3.03
CA GLY A 105 -4.15 -8.80 2.99
C GLY A 105 -4.16 -9.92 1.94
N GLU A 106 -5.28 -10.64 1.82
CA GLU A 106 -5.46 -11.63 0.74
C GLU A 106 -5.42 -10.97 -0.64
N ARG A 107 -6.03 -9.79 -0.80
CA ARG A 107 -5.95 -9.05 -2.06
C ARG A 107 -4.52 -8.59 -2.35
N ALA A 108 -3.83 -7.99 -1.38
CA ALA A 108 -2.45 -7.54 -1.54
C ALA A 108 -1.55 -8.70 -1.99
N ARG A 109 -1.69 -9.87 -1.37
CA ARG A 109 -1.00 -11.09 -1.78
C ARG A 109 -1.27 -11.46 -3.24
N ARG A 110 -2.52 -11.39 -3.72
CA ARG A 110 -2.87 -11.68 -5.12
C ARG A 110 -2.27 -10.69 -6.11
N GLU A 111 -2.08 -9.46 -5.68
CA GLU A 111 -1.49 -8.37 -6.47
C GLU A 111 0.05 -8.33 -6.37
N GLY A 112 0.66 -9.27 -5.63
CA GLY A 112 2.10 -9.36 -5.43
C GLY A 112 2.69 -8.35 -4.43
N VAL A 113 1.84 -7.73 -3.61
CA VAL A 113 2.22 -6.69 -2.64
C VAL A 113 2.23 -7.29 -1.23
N ALA A 114 3.35 -7.14 -0.51
CA ALA A 114 3.41 -7.50 0.91
C ALA A 114 2.70 -6.43 1.75
N LEU A 115 1.67 -6.81 2.51
CA LEU A 115 0.98 -5.90 3.43
C LEU A 115 1.54 -6.04 4.85
N SER A 116 1.92 -4.93 5.47
CA SER A 116 2.19 -4.83 6.92
C SER A 116 1.17 -3.89 7.55
N VAL A 117 0.59 -4.28 8.68
CA VAL A 117 -0.40 -3.47 9.40
C VAL A 117 0.09 -3.22 10.82
N SER A 118 0.01 -1.97 11.27
CA SER A 118 0.34 -1.54 12.64
C SER A 118 -0.69 -0.53 13.17
N GLY A 119 -0.61 -0.18 14.46
CA GLY A 119 -1.48 0.81 15.10
C GLY A 119 -2.58 0.19 15.97
N ALA A 120 -3.75 0.84 16.01
CA ALA A 120 -4.89 0.49 16.86
C ALA A 120 -5.39 -0.94 16.64
N VAL A 121 -5.27 -1.46 15.42
CA VAL A 121 -5.56 -2.86 15.10
C VAL A 121 -4.41 -3.42 14.27
N SER A 122 -3.90 -4.59 14.65
CA SER A 122 -2.97 -5.38 13.85
C SER A 122 -3.68 -6.58 13.24
N ALA A 123 -3.43 -6.88 11.96
CA ALA A 123 -4.03 -8.00 11.24
C ALA A 123 -3.37 -9.34 11.56
#